data_AF-A0A5S9MAQ1-F1
#
_entry.id   AF-A0A5S9MAQ1-F1
#
_cell.length_a   1.000
_cell.length_b   1.000
_cell.length_c   1.000
_cell.angle_alpha   90.00
_cell.angle_beta   90.00
_cell.angle_gamma   90.00
#
_symmetry.space_group_name_H-M   'P 1'
#
loop_
_entity.id
_entity.type
_entity.pdbx_description
1 polymer ?
#
loop_
_entity_poly.entity_id
_entity_poly.type
_entity_poly.pdbx_seq_one_letter_code
_entity_poly.pdbx_strand_id
1 'polypeptide(L)'
;MLDQKAEHVKRLIYDQEHVWGIRPKNVQQTMALELLLRRDIPLVTLIGKAGTGKTLLALAAGLMQTEDLGMFKKLIVARSIVPVGKDLGYLPGEKEEKLRPWMQPIYDNLEFLFNTKNLVNLMRFWRVLVLFKSKL
;
A
#
# COMPACT_ATOMS: atom_id res chain seq x y z
N MET A 1 21.58 5.79 -2.61
CA MET A 1 21.22 4.46 -3.17
C MET A 1 22.34 4.02 -4.10
N LEU A 2 22.76 2.76 -4.12
CA LEU A 2 23.91 2.35 -4.95
C LEU A 2 23.54 2.31 -6.44
N ASP A 3 24.50 2.54 -7.34
CA ASP A 3 24.33 2.31 -8.77
C ASP A 3 24.24 0.80 -9.09
N GLN A 4 23.98 0.44 -10.35
CA GLN A 4 23.80 -0.96 -10.76
C GLN A 4 25.06 -1.82 -10.52
N LYS A 5 26.23 -1.20 -10.41
CA LYS A 5 27.52 -1.87 -10.15
C LYS A 5 27.92 -1.82 -8.67
N ALA A 6 27.12 -1.19 -7.82
CA ALA A 6 27.43 -0.87 -6.44
C ALA A 6 28.69 0.00 -6.22
N GLU A 7 29.10 0.76 -7.23
CA GLU A 7 30.33 1.57 -7.22
C GLU A 7 30.07 3.01 -6.73
N HIS A 8 28.88 3.56 -6.99
CA HIS A 8 28.57 4.96 -6.67
C HIS A 8 27.27 5.14 -5.89
N VAL A 9 27.25 6.13 -5.00
CA VAL A 9 26.03 6.56 -4.31
C VAL A 9 25.24 7.51 -5.22
N LYS A 10 24.12 7.04 -5.74
CA LYS A 10 23.08 7.87 -6.36
C LYS A 10 22.31 8.66 -5.30
N ARG A 11 22.16 9.96 -5.56
CA ARG A 11 21.27 10.87 -4.85
C ARG A 11 19.81 10.42 -5.05
N LEU A 12 18.97 10.70 -4.06
CA LEU A 12 17.52 10.54 -4.16
C LEU A 12 16.99 11.46 -5.27
N ILE A 13 16.08 10.94 -6.10
CA ILE A 13 15.49 11.64 -7.23
C ILE A 13 14.24 12.41 -6.77
N TYR A 14 13.49 11.86 -5.82
CA TYR A 14 12.28 12.46 -5.28
C TYR A 14 12.57 13.18 -3.96
N ASP A 15 12.45 14.50 -3.98
CA ASP A 15 12.49 15.37 -2.79
C ASP A 15 11.06 15.82 -2.42
N GLN A 16 10.13 14.87 -2.34
CA GLN A 16 8.79 15.18 -1.87
C GLN A 16 8.77 15.15 -0.35
N GLU A 17 8.39 16.27 0.27
CA GLU A 17 8.20 16.33 1.72
C GLU A 17 7.20 15.28 2.22
N HIS A 18 6.18 14.96 1.41
CA HIS A 18 5.18 13.96 1.73
C HIS A 18 4.70 13.20 0.48
N VAL A 19 4.30 11.95 0.64
CA VAL A 19 3.64 11.14 -0.38
C VAL A 19 2.24 10.82 0.11
N TRP A 20 1.21 11.33 -0.57
CA TRP A 20 -0.19 11.14 -0.18
C TRP A 20 -0.49 11.48 1.30
N GLY A 21 0.07 12.59 1.79
CA GLY A 21 -0.04 13.01 3.19
C GLY A 21 0.92 12.34 4.16
N ILE A 22 1.68 11.32 3.72
CA ILE A 22 2.65 10.63 4.58
C ILE A 22 4.03 11.26 4.47
N ARG A 23 4.54 11.76 5.59
CA ARG A 23 5.94 12.19 5.73
C ARG A 23 6.79 11.03 6.27
N PRO A 24 7.91 10.67 5.61
CA PRO A 24 8.82 9.66 6.15
C PRO A 24 9.45 10.15 7.45
N LYS A 25 9.54 9.28 8.46
CA LYS A 25 10.07 9.59 9.80
C LYS A 25 11.54 9.24 9.97
N ASN A 26 12.11 8.46 9.05
CA ASN A 26 13.50 8.02 9.10
C ASN A 26 14.02 7.74 7.69
N VAL A 27 15.34 7.56 7.61
CA VAL A 27 16.08 7.33 6.36
C VAL A 27 15.54 6.12 5.58
N GLN A 28 15.18 5.03 6.25
CA GLN A 28 14.68 3.82 5.61
C GLN A 28 13.31 4.05 4.95
N GLN A 29 12.43 4.84 5.57
CA GLN A 29 11.15 5.21 4.99
C GLN A 29 11.31 6.18 3.81
N THR A 30 12.25 7.12 3.90
CA THR A 30 12.62 8.01 2.78
C THR A 30 13.11 7.18 1.59
N MET A 31 14.02 6.23 1.83
CA MET A 31 14.50 5.31 0.80
C MET A 31 13.37 4.42 0.24
N ALA A 32 12.46 3.95 1.08
CA ALA A 32 11.33 3.14 0.62
C ALA A 32 10.39 3.93 -0.30
N LEU A 33 10.05 5.18 0.04
CA LEU A 33 9.22 6.02 -0.81
C LEU A 33 9.91 6.38 -2.13
N GLU A 34 11.20 6.70 -2.09
CA GLU A 34 12.02 6.90 -3.29
C GLU A 34 11.92 5.69 -4.22
N LEU A 35 12.15 4.49 -3.69
CA LEU A 35 12.10 3.24 -4.46
C LEU A 35 10.70 2.98 -5.04
N LEU A 36 9.65 3.21 -4.25
CA LEU A 36 8.27 2.98 -4.68
C LEU A 36 7.79 3.95 -5.76
N LEU A 37 8.37 5.15 -5.85
CA LEU A 37 8.01 6.16 -6.86
C LEU A 37 8.84 6.06 -8.14
N ARG A 38 9.95 5.31 -8.12
CA ARG A 38 10.83 5.14 -9.28
C ARG A 38 10.23 4.22 -10.33
N ARG A 39 10.07 4.77 -11.54
CA ARG A 39 9.49 4.07 -12.70
C ARG A 39 10.41 3.03 -13.30
N ASP A 40 11.72 3.16 -13.10
CA ASP A 40 12.72 2.24 -13.61
C ASP A 40 12.86 0.96 -12.74
N ILE A 41 12.11 0.87 -11.64
CA ILE A 41 12.10 -0.28 -10.74
C ILE A 41 10.71 -0.95 -10.81
N PRO A 42 10.58 -2.10 -11.51
CA PRO A 42 9.28 -2.74 -11.73
C PRO A 42 8.74 -3.45 -10.48
N LEU A 43 9.59 -3.77 -9.51
CA LEU A 43 9.23 -4.49 -8.29
C LEU A 43 10.04 -3.98 -7.10
N VAL A 44 9.34 -3.67 -6.01
CA VAL A 44 9.95 -3.28 -4.74
C VAL A 44 9.46 -4.22 -3.65
N THR A 45 10.40 -4.85 -2.93
CA THR A 45 10.10 -5.67 -1.75
C THR A 45 10.52 -4.92 -0.50
N LEU A 46 9.57 -4.64 0.39
CA LEU A 46 9.82 -3.99 1.67
C LEU A 46 9.89 -5.02 2.81
N ILE A 47 11.03 -5.08 3.49
CA ILE A 47 11.28 -5.99 4.62
C ILE A 47 11.59 -5.18 5.87
N GLY A 48 11.10 -5.62 7.02
CA GLY A 48 11.40 -4.98 8.30
C GLY A 48 10.39 -5.35 9.39
N LYS A 49 10.69 -4.95 10.64
CA LYS A 49 9.87 -5.23 11.82
C LYS A 49 8.40 -4.80 11.65
N ALA A 50 7.47 -5.45 12.33
CA ALA A 50 6.09 -4.99 12.40
C ALA A 50 6.00 -3.54 12.89
N GLY A 51 5.04 -2.77 12.37
CA GLY A 51 4.84 -1.37 12.76
C GLY A 51 5.75 -0.34 12.07
N THR A 52 6.67 -0.75 11.19
CA THR A 52 7.58 0.21 10.50
C THR A 52 6.97 0.96 9.32
N GLY A 53 5.66 0.81 9.07
CA GLY A 53 4.93 1.57 8.04
C GLY A 53 5.00 1.02 6.61
N LYS A 54 5.56 -0.18 6.39
CA LYS A 54 5.74 -0.77 5.03
C LYS A 54 4.46 -0.74 4.18
N THR A 55 3.36 -1.28 4.71
CA THR A 55 2.06 -1.31 4.02
C THR A 55 1.53 0.10 3.77
N LEU A 56 1.64 0.99 4.77
CA LEU A 56 1.17 2.36 4.67
C LEU A 56 1.91 3.14 3.57
N LEU A 57 3.24 3.02 3.51
CA LEU A 57 4.07 3.68 2.48
C LEU A 57 3.78 3.14 1.08
N ALA A 58 3.59 1.82 0.96
CA ALA A 58 3.21 1.19 -0.31
C ALA A 58 1.84 1.67 -0.80
N LEU A 59 0.85 1.77 0.09
CA LEU A 59 -0.47 2.32 -0.24
C LEU A 59 -0.40 3.79 -0.63
N ALA A 60 0.34 4.62 0.12
CA ALA A 60 0.52 6.03 -0.18
C ALA A 60 1.15 6.25 -1.57
N ALA A 61 2.23 5.52 -1.88
CA ALA A 61 2.86 5.57 -3.20
C ALA A 61 1.93 5.03 -4.30
N GLY A 62 1.20 3.93 -4.05
CA GLY A 62 0.24 3.39 -5.01
C GLY A 62 -0.90 4.35 -5.33
N LEU A 63 -1.43 5.04 -4.31
CA LEU A 63 -2.45 6.08 -4.49
C LEU A 63 -1.88 7.30 -5.23
N MET A 64 -0.67 7.75 -4.90
CA MET A 64 0.02 8.82 -5.64
C MET A 64 0.10 8.52 -7.12
N GLN A 65 0.51 7.31 -7.47
CA GLN A 65 0.69 6.90 -8.86
C GLN A 65 -0.63 6.67 -9.60
N THR A 66 -1.69 6.26 -8.90
CA THR A 66 -2.99 5.95 -9.51
C THR A 66 -3.91 7.17 -9.59
N GLU A 67 -4.05 7.91 -8.50
CA GLU A 67 -5.07 8.97 -8.36
C GLU A 67 -4.56 10.37 -8.66
N ASP A 68 -3.29 10.70 -8.35
CA ASP A 68 -2.73 12.04 -8.64
C ASP A 68 -1.96 12.06 -9.96
N LEU A 69 -1.08 11.09 -10.17
CA LEU A 69 -0.24 11.05 -11.36
C LEU A 69 -0.92 10.37 -12.55
N GLY A 70 -2.04 9.67 -12.33
CA GLY A 70 -2.80 8.99 -13.39
C GLY A 70 -2.00 7.93 -14.16
N MET A 71 -0.89 7.45 -13.61
CA MET A 71 0.01 6.48 -14.26
C MET A 71 -0.61 5.09 -14.33
N PHE A 72 -1.41 4.74 -13.34
CA PHE A 72 -2.14 3.49 -13.30
C PHE A 72 -3.63 3.74 -13.21
N LYS A 73 -4.42 2.86 -13.84
CA LYS A 73 -5.89 2.96 -13.82
C LYS A 73 -6.50 2.45 -12.51
N LYS A 74 -5.81 1.54 -11.80
CA LYS A 74 -6.32 0.85 -10.61
C LYS A 74 -5.17 0.50 -9.66
N LEU A 75 -5.42 0.64 -8.36
CA LEU A 75 -4.59 0.09 -7.29
C LEU A 75 -5.24 -1.20 -6.78
N ILE A 76 -4.46 -2.27 -6.73
CA ILE A 76 -4.88 -3.58 -6.24
C ILE A 76 -4.12 -3.90 -4.95
N VAL A 77 -4.86 -4.30 -3.91
CA VAL A 77 -4.28 -4.74 -2.64
C VAL A 77 -4.74 -6.16 -2.36
N ALA A 78 -3.79 -7.04 -2.07
CA ALA A 78 -4.04 -8.44 -1.74
C ALA A 78 -3.38 -8.80 -0.40
N ARG A 79 -4.04 -9.67 0.37
CA ARG A 79 -3.53 -10.22 1.62
C ARG A 79 -3.74 -11.72 1.64
N SER A 80 -2.73 -12.47 2.08
CA SER A 80 -2.88 -13.90 2.31
C SER A 80 -3.79 -14.15 3.52
N ILE A 81 -4.79 -15.00 3.35
CA ILE A 81 -5.68 -15.43 4.41
C ILE A 81 -5.13 -16.72 4.96
N VAL A 82 -4.69 -16.67 6.22
CA VAL A 82 -4.35 -17.88 6.97
C VAL A 82 -5.57 -18.22 7.82
N PRO A 83 -6.24 -19.36 7.57
CA PRO A 83 -7.36 -19.78 8.39
C PRO A 83 -6.87 -20.09 9.80
N VAL A 84 -7.54 -19.51 10.80
CA VAL A 84 -7.29 -19.83 12.21
C VAL A 84 -8.26 -20.97 12.58
N GLY A 85 -7.84 -22.23 12.41
CA GLY A 85 -8.63 -23.42 12.75
C GLY A 85 -9.08 -24.28 11.56
N LYS A 86 -10.09 -25.14 11.77
CA LYS A 86 -10.69 -26.00 10.72
C LYS A 86 -11.58 -25.17 9.79
N ASP A 87 -11.06 -24.88 8.60
CA ASP A 87 -11.71 -24.22 7.46
C ASP A 87 -12.41 -22.87 7.72
N LEU A 88 -12.41 -22.00 6.70
CA LEU A 88 -13.12 -20.71 6.68
C LEU A 88 -14.64 -20.87 6.95
N GLY A 89 -15.16 -22.09 6.96
CA GLY A 89 -16.58 -22.45 7.06
C GLY A 89 -17.24 -22.18 8.42
N TYR A 90 -16.50 -22.06 9.52
CA TYR A 90 -17.10 -22.02 10.87
C TYR A 90 -17.61 -20.63 11.30
N LEU A 91 -17.19 -19.55 10.63
CA LEU A 91 -17.77 -18.22 10.88
C LEU A 91 -19.17 -18.16 10.24
N PRO A 92 -20.24 -17.82 10.97
CA PRO A 92 -21.55 -17.58 10.39
C PRO A 92 -21.53 -16.30 9.53
N GLY A 93 -22.37 -16.24 8.49
CA GLY A 93 -22.48 -15.07 7.61
C GLY A 93 -22.04 -15.31 6.16
N GLU A 94 -22.22 -14.30 5.33
CA GLU A 94 -21.81 -14.29 3.92
C GLU A 94 -20.29 -14.32 3.77
N LYS A 95 -19.77 -14.73 2.60
CA LYS A 95 -18.32 -14.82 2.36
C LYS A 95 -17.60 -13.51 2.71
N GLU A 96 -18.19 -12.38 2.37
CA GLU A 96 -17.68 -11.04 2.67
C GLU A 96 -17.60 -10.76 4.17
N GLU A 97 -18.61 -11.15 4.94
CA GLU A 97 -18.63 -10.99 6.41
C GLU A 97 -17.53 -11.83 7.06
N LYS A 98 -17.31 -13.03 6.52
CA LYS A 98 -16.21 -13.90 6.95
C LYS A 98 -14.85 -13.32 6.63
N LEU A 99 -14.69 -12.47 5.63
CA LEU A 99 -13.39 -11.93 5.23
C LEU A 99 -13.08 -10.56 5.84
N ARG A 100 -14.12 -9.88 6.31
CA ARG A 100 -14.04 -8.53 6.88
C ARG A 100 -12.91 -8.37 7.92
N PRO A 101 -12.69 -9.31 8.87
CA PRO A 101 -11.62 -9.16 9.86
C PRO A 101 -10.21 -9.08 9.25
N TRP A 102 -9.97 -9.78 8.14
CA TRP A 102 -8.66 -9.77 7.46
C TRP A 102 -8.44 -8.51 6.64
N MET A 103 -9.52 -7.92 6.13
CA MET A 103 -9.47 -6.73 5.30
C MET A 103 -9.45 -5.43 6.09
N GLN A 104 -9.96 -5.44 7.33
CA GLN A 104 -10.05 -4.27 8.18
C GLN A 104 -8.75 -3.45 8.27
N PRO A 105 -7.55 -4.04 8.47
CA PRO A 105 -6.32 -3.25 8.56
C PRO A 105 -5.94 -2.51 7.26
N ILE A 106 -6.40 -3.00 6.10
CA ILE A 106 -6.18 -2.29 4.83
C ILE A 106 -7.15 -1.11 4.75
N TYR A 107 -8.42 -1.31 5.14
CA TYR A 107 -9.41 -0.24 5.19
C TYR A 107 -9.00 0.87 6.15
N ASP A 108 -8.52 0.53 7.36
CA ASP A 108 -8.06 1.52 8.34
C ASP A 108 -6.89 2.36 7.80
N ASN A 109 -5.94 1.74 7.08
CA ASN A 109 -4.84 2.47 6.44
C ASN A 109 -5.32 3.39 5.31
N LEU A 110 -6.27 2.93 4.49
CA LEU A 110 -6.84 3.75 3.43
C LEU A 110 -7.60 4.95 4.04
N GLU A 111 -8.42 4.72 5.06
CA GLU A 111 -9.17 5.77 5.75
C GLU A 111 -8.22 6.84 6.31
N PHE A 112 -7.16 6.41 6.98
CA PHE A 112 -6.10 7.31 7.46
C PHE A 112 -5.48 8.15 6.32
N LEU A 113 -5.17 7.53 5.18
CA LEU A 113 -4.59 8.22 4.02
C LEU A 113 -5.55 9.23 3.38
N PHE A 114 -6.83 8.89 3.24
CA PHE A 114 -7.84 9.79 2.67
C PHE A 114 -8.13 10.97 3.61
N ASN A 115 -8.19 10.72 4.92
CA ASN A 115 -8.39 11.77 5.92
C ASN A 115 -7.19 12.74 5.94
N THR A 116 -5.96 12.23 5.87
CA THR A 116 -4.75 13.07 5.83
C THR A 116 -4.75 14.02 4.63
N LYS A 117 -5.39 13.63 3.52
CA LYS A 117 -5.51 14.46 2.31
C LYS A 117 -6.75 15.37 2.29
N ASN A 118 -7.53 15.41 3.39
CA ASN A 118 -8.83 16.10 3.48
C ASN A 118 -9.81 15.71 2.36
N LEU A 119 -9.74 14.47 1.87
CA LEU A 119 -10.63 13.98 0.83
C LEU A 119 -11.84 13.28 1.46
N VAL A 120 -13.00 13.93 1.41
CA VAL A 120 -14.28 13.41 1.97
C VAL A 120 -15.07 12.58 0.94
N ASN A 121 -14.48 12.18 -0.19
CA ASN A 121 -15.24 11.50 -1.24
C ASN A 121 -15.19 9.97 -1.11
N LEU A 122 -16.25 9.41 -0.50
CA LEU A 122 -16.46 7.98 -0.32
C LEU A 122 -16.41 7.20 -1.65
N MET A 123 -16.83 7.77 -2.77
CA MET A 123 -16.77 7.08 -4.08
C MET A 123 -15.34 6.82 -4.57
N ARG A 124 -14.35 7.63 -4.17
CA ARG A 124 -12.93 7.38 -4.48
C ARG A 124 -12.33 6.29 -3.60
N PHE A 125 -12.84 6.12 -2.38
CA PHE A 125 -12.44 5.04 -1.48
C PHE A 125 -12.71 3.66 -2.11
N TRP A 126 -13.89 3.49 -2.72
CA TRP A 126 -14.31 2.23 -3.35
C TRP A 126 -13.66 1.95 -4.72
N ARG A 127 -12.92 2.90 -5.31
CA ARG A 127 -12.15 2.70 -6.56
C ARG A 127 -10.88 1.87 -6.35
N VAL A 128 -10.39 1.78 -5.12
CA VAL A 128 -9.29 0.88 -4.75
C VAL A 128 -9.86 -0.53 -4.70
N LEU A 129 -9.54 -1.34 -5.70
CA LEU A 129 -10.11 -2.66 -5.81
C LEU A 129 -9.26 -3.61 -4.97
N VAL A 130 -9.71 -3.87 -3.74
CA VAL A 130 -9.24 -5.04 -3.00
C VAL A 130 -9.76 -6.26 -3.74
N LEU A 131 -8.85 -7.03 -4.35
CA LEU A 131 -9.25 -8.25 -5.04
C LEU A 131 -9.61 -9.34 -4.04
N PHE A 132 -10.91 -9.69 -4.01
CA PHE A 132 -11.41 -11.00 -3.62
C PHE A 132 -12.40 -11.55 -4.66
N LYS A 133 -12.10 -11.39 -5.95
CA LYS A 133 -12.93 -12.04 -6.98
C LYS A 133 -12.67 -13.55 -6.97
N SER A 134 -13.56 -14.24 -6.25
CA SER A 134 -13.97 -15.63 -6.43
C SER A 134 -13.90 -16.10 -7.89
N LYS A 135 -12.78 -16.70 -8.27
CA LYS A 135 -12.66 -17.72 -9.32
C LYS A 135 -11.52 -18.67 -8.96
N LEU A 136 -11.82 -19.56 -8.01
CA LEU A 136 -11.43 -20.97 -8.00
C LEU A 136 -12.70 -21.75 -7.65
#